data_AF-A0A4R6Q5C4-F1
#
_entry.id   AF-A0A4R6Q5C4-F1
#
_cell.length_a   1.000
_cell.length_b   1.000
_cell.length_c   1.000
_cell.angle_alpha   90.00
_cell.angle_beta   90.00
_cell.angle_gamma   90.00
#
_symmetry.space_group_name_H-M   'P 1'
#
loop_
_entity.id
_entity.type
_entity.pdbx_description
1 polymer ?
#
loop_
_entity_poly.entity_id
_entity_poly.type
_entity_poly.pdbx_seq_one_letter_code
_entity_poly.pdbx_strand_id
1 'polypeptide(L)' 'MNKIKSFFRETSPILFVVISVVLGILATFFEDSFKNIFLFLRIVSFSLFVYAIIKYFNSKN' A
#
# COMPACT_ATOMS: atom_id res chain seq x y z
N MET A 1 -18.03 -2.26 -7.64
CA MET A 1 -17.05 -1.16 -7.87
C MET A 1 -17.12 -0.02 -6.85
N ASN A 2 -18.27 0.26 -6.20
CA ASN A 2 -18.36 1.35 -5.19
C ASN A 2 -17.73 1.04 -3.83
N LYS A 3 -17.73 -0.22 -3.38
CA LYS A 3 -17.19 -0.57 -2.06
C LYS A 3 -15.69 -0.29 -1.94
N ILE A 4 -14.90 -0.66 -2.94
CA ILE A 4 -13.44 -0.45 -2.93
C ILE A 4 -13.13 1.06 -2.87
N LYS A 5 -13.80 1.89 -3.67
CA LYS A 5 -13.63 3.36 -3.60
C LYS A 5 -14.04 3.95 -2.25
N SER A 6 -15.13 3.50 -1.63
CA SER A 6 -15.53 3.95 -0.28
C SER A 6 -14.54 3.54 0.79
N PHE A 7 -14.04 2.30 0.74
CA PHE A 7 -12.98 1.83 1.64
C PHE A 7 -11.74 2.71 1.55
N PHE A 8 -11.29 3.06 0.34
CA PHE A 8 -10.16 3.95 0.13
C PHE A 8 -10.42 5.40 0.54
N ARG A 9 -11.68 5.82 0.75
CA ARG A 9 -12.03 7.19 1.19
C ARG A 9 -12.18 7.28 2.70
N GLU A 10 -12.89 6.33 3.32
CA GLU A 10 -13.19 6.31 4.76
C GLU A 10 -12.07 5.73 5.62
N THR A 11 -11.21 4.87 5.06
CA THR A 11 -10.13 4.24 5.82
C THR A 11 -9.07 5.25 6.24
N SER A 12 -8.76 5.26 7.53
CA SER A 12 -7.75 6.14 8.13
C SER A 12 -6.38 5.95 7.46
N PRO A 13 -5.64 7.03 7.18
CA PRO A 13 -4.32 6.95 6.54
C PRO A 13 -3.31 6.06 7.29
N ILE A 14 -3.41 6.00 8.63
CA ILE A 14 -2.62 5.10 9.47
C ILE A 14 -2.82 3.63 9.08
N LEU A 15 -4.04 3.21 8.75
CA LEU A 15 -4.30 1.82 8.34
C LEU A 15 -3.61 1.49 7.01
N PHE A 16 -3.52 2.46 6.10
CA PHE A 16 -2.76 2.29 4.85
C PHE A 16 -1.26 2.16 5.11
N VAL A 17 -0.70 2.91 6.06
CA VAL A 17 0.71 2.79 6.46
C VAL A 17 0.97 1.40 7.03
N VAL A 18 0.12 0.92 7.94
CA VAL A 18 0.26 -0.42 8.54
C VAL A 18 0.18 -1.51 7.47
N ILE A 19 -0.80 -1.44 6.56
CA ILE A 19 -0.93 -2.39 5.44
C ILE A 19 0.31 -2.36 4.54
N SER A 20 0.87 -1.18 4.28
CA SER A 20 2.08 -1.03 3.45
C SER A 20 3.32 -1.68 4.09
N VAL A 21 3.47 -1.54 5.41
CA VAL A 21 4.59 -2.13 6.17
C VAL A 21 4.46 -3.65 6.21
N VAL A 22 3.26 -4.18 6.47
CA VAL A 22 3.00 -5.62 6.48
C VAL A 22 3.23 -6.22 5.09
N LEU A 23 2.76 -5.57 4.03
CA LEU A 23 3.03 -5.99 2.65
C LEU A 23 4.53 -5.91 2.30
N GLY A 24 5.24 -4.90 2.79
CA GLY A 24 6.69 -4.77 2.60
C GLY A 24 7.46 -5.93 3.25
N ILE A 25 7.14 -6.27 4.50
CA ILE A 25 7.77 -7.39 5.23
C ILE A 25 7.46 -8.73 4.54
N LEU A 26 6.20 -8.95 4.15
CA LEU A 26 5.81 -10.14 3.40
C LEU A 26 6.52 -10.22 2.05
N ALA A 27 6.67 -9.10 1.34
CA ALA A 27 7.41 -9.06 0.10
C ALA A 27 8.87 -9.47 0.33
N THR A 28 9.55 -8.93 1.35
CA THR A 28 10.95 -9.29 1.69
C THR A 28 11.08 -10.78 2.02
N PHE A 29 10.08 -11.37 2.67
CA PHE A 29 10.07 -12.81 2.94
C PHE A 29 9.90 -13.68 1.67
N PHE A 30 9.25 -13.13 0.64
CA PHE A 30 9.05 -13.77 -0.66
C PHE A 30 10.16 -13.44 -1.68
N GLU A 31 11.11 -12.56 -1.33
CA GLU A 31 12.20 -12.08 -2.20
C GLU A 31 13.07 -13.24 -2.72
N ASP A 32 13.31 -14.26 -1.88
CA ASP A 32 14.07 -15.45 -2.25
C ASP A 32 13.30 -16.43 -3.14
N SER A 33 11.97 -16.48 -3.06
CA SER A 33 11.16 -17.46 -3.80
C SER A 33 10.74 -16.97 -5.19
N PHE A 34 10.55 -15.66 -5.41
CA PHE A 34 10.05 -15.15 -6.69
C PHE A 34 10.62 -13.77 -7.06
N LYS A 35 11.91 -13.71 -7.44
CA LYS A 35 12.61 -12.47 -7.85
C LYS A 35 11.86 -11.61 -8.88
N ASN A 36 11.10 -12.22 -9.80
CA ASN A 36 10.32 -11.47 -10.81
C ASN A 36 9.01 -10.88 -10.24
N ILE A 37 8.33 -11.60 -9.34
CA ILE A 37 7.09 -11.10 -8.69
C ILE A 37 7.46 -10.06 -7.63
N PHE A 38 8.60 -10.21 -7.00
CA PHE A 38 9.11 -9.29 -6.00
C PHE A 38 9.25 -7.86 -6.55
N LEU A 39 9.79 -7.69 -7.76
CA LEU A 39 9.97 -6.37 -8.35
C LEU A 39 8.62 -5.69 -8.65
N PHE A 40 7.65 -6.45 -9.17
CA PHE A 40 6.29 -5.97 -9.40
C PHE A 40 5.59 -5.62 -8.08
N LEU A 41 5.69 -6.50 -7.08
CA LEU A 41 5.10 -6.30 -5.76
C LEU A 41 5.69 -5.07 -5.06
N ARG A 42 7.00 -4.83 -5.23
CA ARG A 42 7.69 -3.64 -4.70
C ARG A 42 7.19 -2.36 -5.35
N ILE A 43 6.98 -2.35 -6.66
CA ILE A 43 6.41 -1.19 -7.40
C ILE A 43 4.97 -0.93 -6.95
N VAL A 44 4.17 -1.98 -6.76
CA VAL A 44 2.79 -1.87 -6.26
C VAL A 44 2.77 -1.34 -4.83
N SER A 45 3.62 -1.86 -3.96
CA SER A 45 3.73 -1.40 -2.56
C SER A 45 4.16 0.06 -2.48
N PHE A 46 5.14 0.47 -3.29
CA PHE A 46 5.58 1.86 -3.38
C PHE A 46 4.47 2.78 -3.86
N SER A 47 3.71 2.37 -4.88
CA SER A 47 2.57 3.15 -5.41
C SER A 47 1.46 3.31 -4.36
N LEU A 48 1.16 2.25 -3.60
CA LEU A 48 0.21 2.30 -2.47
C LEU A 48 0.68 3.24 -1.36
N PHE A 49 1.98 3.23 -1.06
CA PHE A 49 2.57 4.11 -0.06
C PHE A 49 2.49 5.58 -0.47
N VAL A 50 2.84 5.91 -1.71
CA VAL A 50 2.73 7.28 -2.26
C VAL A 50 1.26 7.73 -2.25
N TYR A 51 0.33 6.87 -2.66
CA TYR A 51 -1.10 7.18 -2.61
C TYR A 51 -1.58 7.46 -1.18
N ALA A 52 -1.12 6.67 -0.21
CA ALA A 52 -1.46 6.87 1.20
C ALA A 52 -0.94 8.21 1.73
N ILE A 53 0.28 8.62 1.35
CA ILE A 53 0.84 9.94 1.70
C ILE A 53 0.01 11.05 1.08
N ILE A 54 -0.27 10.99 -0.23
CA ILE A 54 -1.08 11.99 -0.91
C ILE A 54 -2.44 12.10 -0.23
N LYS A 55 -3.11 10.98 0.05
CA LYS A 55 -4.39 10.96 0.76
C LYS A 55 -4.29 11.55 2.17
N TYR A 56 -3.22 11.26 2.92
CA TYR A 56 -3.01 11.82 4.26
C TYR A 56 -2.94 13.34 4.22
N PHE A 57 -2.16 13.91 3.30
CA PHE A 57 -2.05 15.37 3.16
C PHE A 57 -3.33 16.00 2.60
N ASN A 58 -4.00 15.35 1.65
CA ASN A 58 -5.24 15.85 1.06
C ASN A 58 -6.46 15.68 1.98
N SER A 59 -6.39 14.83 3.01
CA SER A 59 -7.42 14.68 4.04
C SER A 59 -7.25 15.68 5.19
N LYS A 60 -6.11 16.37 5.26
CA LYS A 60 -5.78 17.34 6.30
C LYS A 60 -5.99 18.81 5.84
N ASN A 61 -6.28 19.01 4.55
CA ASN A 61 -6.62 20.28 3.91
C ASN A 61 -8.10 20.27 3.54
#